data_AF-D1YVB3-F1
#
_entry.id   AF-D1YVB3-F1
#
_cell.length_a   1.000
_cell.length_b   1.000
_cell.length_c   1.000
_cell.angle_alpha   90.00
_cell.angle_beta   90.00
_cell.angle_gamma   90.00
#
_symmetry.space_group_name_H-M   'P 1'
#
loop_
_entity.id
_entity.type
_entity.pdbx_description
1 polymer ?
#
loop_
_entity_poly.entity_id
_entity_poly.type
_entity_poly.pdbx_seq_one_letter_code
_entity_poly.pdbx_strand_id
1 'polypeptide(L)'
;MKKLTKEDILKGKDKRETFRVDAYDSDVVLRPLTDGELSEVFAVIGNVPLKSDGTPDGGQVDIVKNFKALRLVTSLGLVEPKLSVDEVGDMKFGVPEQIGTRILEISGISSAVKKELR
;
A
#
# COMPACT_ATOMS: atom_id res chain seq x y z
N MET A 1 29.88 10.23 2.80
CA MET A 1 28.47 10.02 2.42
C MET A 1 28.37 9.80 0.92
N LYS A 2 27.71 8.72 0.47
CA LYS A 2 27.42 8.51 -0.94
C LYS A 2 26.24 9.40 -1.34
N LYS A 3 26.32 10.09 -2.49
CA LYS A 3 25.19 10.83 -3.07
C LYS A 3 24.37 9.88 -3.94
N LEU A 4 23.05 10.02 -3.93
CA LEU A 4 22.18 9.30 -4.85
C LEU A 4 22.43 9.77 -6.28
N THR A 5 22.49 8.83 -7.22
CA THR A 5 22.47 9.11 -8.64
C THR A 5 21.03 9.22 -9.14
N LYS A 6 20.84 9.82 -10.33
CA LYS A 6 19.54 9.82 -11.02
C LYS A 6 19.01 8.39 -11.20
N GLU A 7 19.90 7.45 -11.51
CA GLU A 7 19.53 6.04 -11.67
C GLU A 7 19.06 5.41 -10.36
N ASP A 8 19.73 5.69 -9.24
CA ASP A 8 19.32 5.19 -7.92
C ASP A 8 17.89 5.63 -7.57
N ILE A 9 17.52 6.86 -7.94
CA ILE A 9 16.17 7.40 -7.72
C ILE A 9 15.14 6.70 -8.62
N LEU A 10 15.41 6.62 -9.92
CA LEU A 10 14.45 6.07 -10.89
C LEU A 10 14.25 4.55 -10.76
N LYS A 11 15.27 3.82 -10.29
CA LYS A 11 15.22 2.37 -10.03
C LYS A 11 14.67 2.03 -8.65
N GLY A 12 14.34 3.03 -7.81
CA GLY A 12 13.81 2.79 -6.46
C GLY A 12 12.56 1.90 -6.44
N LYS A 13 11.69 2.02 -7.47
CA LYS A 13 10.49 1.19 -7.67
C LYS A 13 10.78 -0.28 -8.05
N ASP A 14 12.01 -0.57 -8.49
CA ASP A 14 12.41 -1.91 -8.91
C ASP A 14 12.90 -2.75 -7.73
N LYS A 15 12.99 -2.15 -6.53
CA LYS A 15 13.24 -2.91 -5.30
C LYS A 15 12.17 -4.00 -5.15
N ARG A 16 12.62 -5.23 -4.93
CA ARG A 16 11.78 -6.40 -4.68
C ARG A 16 11.94 -6.84 -3.24
N GLU A 17 10.84 -7.23 -2.62
CA GLU A 17 10.82 -7.79 -1.28
C GLU A 17 9.94 -9.03 -1.24
N THR A 18 10.46 -10.14 -0.70
CA THR A 18 9.67 -11.34 -0.45
C THR A 18 8.90 -11.18 0.86
N PHE A 19 7.60 -11.45 0.83
CA PHE A 19 6.71 -11.35 1.98
C PHE A 19 5.94 -12.65 2.17
N ARG A 20 5.96 -13.18 3.41
CA ARG A 20 5.23 -14.39 3.79
C ARG A 20 3.75 -14.06 3.99
N VAL A 21 2.87 -14.86 3.38
CA VAL A 21 1.41 -14.78 3.57
C VAL A 21 0.95 -16.05 4.26
N ASP A 22 0.82 -15.99 5.59
CA ASP A 22 0.46 -17.14 6.43
C ASP A 22 -0.86 -17.80 6.01
N ALA A 23 -1.83 -17.01 5.51
CA ALA A 23 -3.13 -17.51 5.07
C ALA A 23 -3.07 -18.49 3.87
N TYR A 24 -1.94 -18.49 3.15
CA TYR A 24 -1.65 -19.40 2.03
C TYR A 24 -0.42 -20.27 2.27
N ASP A 25 0.22 -20.15 3.44
CA ASP A 25 1.49 -20.82 3.75
C ASP A 25 2.53 -20.66 2.61
N SER A 26 2.55 -19.48 2.00
CA SER A 26 3.31 -19.21 0.77
C SER A 26 3.86 -17.78 0.75
N ASP A 27 4.80 -17.53 -0.15
CA ASP A 27 5.47 -16.23 -0.28
C ASP A 27 4.98 -15.50 -1.54
N VAL A 28 5.04 -14.17 -1.47
CA VAL A 28 4.79 -13.28 -2.61
C VAL A 28 5.96 -12.30 -2.78
N VAL A 29 6.11 -11.74 -3.98
CA VAL A 29 7.09 -10.69 -4.26
C VAL A 29 6.40 -9.35 -4.38
N LEU A 30 6.85 -8.38 -3.59
CA LEU A 30 6.31 -7.03 -3.51
C LEU A 30 7.30 -6.00 -4.05
N ARG A 31 6.80 -4.82 -4.40
CA ARG A 31 7.58 -3.63 -4.70
C ARG A 31 6.97 -2.38 -4.07
N PRO A 32 7.76 -1.33 -3.82
CA PRO A 32 7.20 -0.05 -3.44
C PRO A 32 6.43 0.58 -4.60
N LEU A 33 5.42 1.36 -4.25
CA LEU A 33 4.69 2.22 -5.15
C LEU A 33 5.48 3.50 -5.43
N THR A 34 5.28 4.02 -6.63
CA THR A 34 5.74 5.36 -7.01
C THR A 34 4.77 6.43 -6.52
N ASP A 35 5.23 7.67 -6.48
CA ASP A 35 4.40 8.84 -6.13
C ASP A 35 3.15 8.98 -7.03
N GLY A 36 3.29 8.68 -8.33
CA GLY A 36 2.18 8.67 -9.27
C GLY A 36 1.14 7.59 -8.96
N GLU A 37 1.59 6.38 -8.62
CA GLU A 37 0.70 5.28 -8.22
C GLU A 37 -0.02 5.56 -6.90
N LEU A 38 0.67 6.17 -5.94
CA LEU A 38 0.05 6.62 -4.68
C LEU A 38 -1.01 7.70 -4.92
N SER A 39 -0.78 8.60 -5.87
CA SER A 39 -1.76 9.60 -6.26
C SER A 39 -3.05 8.97 -6.81
N GLU A 40 -2.94 7.90 -7.60
CA GLU A 40 -4.09 7.12 -8.07
C GLU A 40 -4.85 6.47 -6.91
N VAL A 41 -4.13 5.92 -5.92
CA VAL A 41 -4.73 5.32 -4.71
C VAL A 41 -5.48 6.36 -3.88
N PHE A 42 -4.90 7.53 -3.63
CA PHE A 42 -5.57 8.59 -2.87
C PHE A 42 -6.80 9.15 -3.60
N ALA A 43 -6.78 9.19 -4.93
CA ALA A 43 -7.94 9.59 -5.71
C ALA A 43 -9.15 8.65 -5.52
N VAL A 44 -8.93 7.35 -5.23
CA VAL A 44 -10.01 6.40 -4.91
C VAL A 44 -10.68 6.73 -3.57
N ILE A 45 -9.92 7.16 -2.58
CA ILE A 45 -10.44 7.58 -1.28
C ILE A 45 -11.24 8.90 -1.43
N GLY A 46 -10.77 9.78 -2.32
CA GLY A 46 -11.38 11.08 -2.60
C GLY A 46 -11.07 12.11 -1.51
N ASN A 47 -11.88 13.16 -1.42
CA ASN A 47 -11.70 14.19 -0.40
C ASN A 47 -11.86 13.59 1.00
N VAL A 48 -10.81 13.68 1.81
CA VAL A 48 -10.89 13.44 3.25
C VAL A 48 -11.71 14.58 3.85
N PRO A 49 -12.93 14.32 4.36
CA PRO A 49 -13.72 15.36 4.99
C PRO A 49 -12.93 15.95 6.15
N LEU A 50 -12.92 17.27 6.24
CA LEU A 50 -12.27 17.99 7.33
C LEU A 50 -13.34 18.45 8.31
N LYS A 51 -13.02 18.42 9.59
CA LYS A 51 -13.80 19.10 10.62
C LYS A 51 -13.68 20.61 10.43
N SER A 52 -14.52 21.36 11.13
CA SER A 52 -14.51 22.83 11.11
C SER A 52 -13.17 23.45 11.57
N ASP A 53 -12.32 22.69 12.24
CA ASP A 53 -10.98 23.08 12.68
C ASP A 53 -9.86 22.72 11.67
N GLY A 54 -10.21 22.15 10.51
CA GLY A 54 -9.26 21.76 9.47
C GLY A 54 -8.58 20.41 9.70
N THR A 55 -8.90 19.68 10.77
CA THR A 55 -8.40 18.32 10.99
C THR A 55 -9.22 17.28 10.23
N PRO A 56 -8.64 16.13 9.82
CA PRO A 56 -9.39 15.04 9.21
C PRO A 56 -10.55 14.54 10.08
N ASP A 57 -11.75 14.48 9.50
CA ASP A 57 -12.94 13.89 10.13
C ASP A 57 -12.95 12.37 9.94
N GLY A 58 -12.34 11.65 10.88
CA GLY A 58 -12.32 10.19 10.91
C GLY A 58 -13.69 9.53 11.09
N GLY A 59 -14.76 10.28 11.41
CA GLY A 59 -16.13 9.77 11.54
C GLY A 59 -16.84 9.50 10.21
N GLN A 60 -16.26 9.94 9.09
CA GLN A 60 -16.84 9.84 7.74
C GLN A 60 -15.98 9.02 6.77
N VAL A 61 -15.18 8.08 7.30
CA VAL A 61 -14.34 7.22 6.47
C VAL A 61 -15.23 6.21 5.74
N ASP A 62 -15.27 6.33 4.42
CA ASP A 62 -15.98 5.39 3.55
C ASP A 62 -15.20 4.06 3.48
N ILE A 63 -15.66 3.09 4.26
CA ILE A 63 -15.07 1.75 4.37
C ILE A 63 -14.97 1.08 2.98
N VAL A 64 -15.96 1.30 2.09
CA VAL A 64 -15.95 0.73 0.74
C VAL A 64 -14.82 1.32 -0.09
N LYS A 65 -14.58 2.64 0.01
CA LYS A 65 -13.45 3.27 -0.67
C LYS A 65 -12.11 2.82 -0.12
N ASN A 66 -12.00 2.60 1.19
CA ASN A 66 -10.78 2.05 1.79
C ASN A 66 -10.48 0.65 1.25
N PHE A 67 -11.48 -0.23 1.16
CA PHE A 67 -11.29 -1.55 0.56
C PHE A 67 -10.87 -1.47 -0.91
N LYS A 68 -11.48 -0.57 -1.69
CA LYS A 68 -11.08 -0.33 -3.09
C LYS A 68 -9.64 0.17 -3.19
N ALA A 69 -9.24 1.11 -2.33
CA ALA A 69 -7.88 1.63 -2.27
C ALA A 69 -6.87 0.52 -1.92
N LEU A 70 -7.16 -0.32 -0.92
CA LEU A 70 -6.29 -1.44 -0.55
C LEU A 70 -6.15 -2.49 -1.66
N ARG A 71 -7.22 -2.78 -2.39
CA ARG A 71 -7.16 -3.68 -3.56
C ARG A 71 -6.29 -3.09 -4.67
N LEU A 72 -6.41 -1.79 -4.92
CA LEU A 72 -5.59 -1.09 -5.91
C LEU A 72 -4.12 -1.10 -5.52
N VAL A 73 -3.80 -0.75 -4.27
CA VAL A 73 -2.43 -0.83 -3.71
C VAL A 73 -1.85 -2.22 -3.92
N THR A 74 -2.62 -3.26 -3.56
CA THR A 74 -2.19 -4.65 -3.69
C THR A 74 -1.89 -5.01 -5.14
N SER A 75 -2.81 -4.70 -6.07
CA SER A 75 -2.62 -5.00 -7.51
C SER A 75 -1.41 -4.28 -8.11
N LEU A 76 -1.14 -3.04 -7.67
CA LEU A 76 0.00 -2.26 -8.16
C LEU A 76 1.34 -2.77 -7.62
N GLY A 77 1.42 -3.08 -6.33
CA GLY A 77 2.66 -3.45 -5.64
C GLY A 77 2.99 -4.94 -5.64
N LEU A 78 2.03 -5.81 -5.95
CA LEU A 78 2.24 -7.26 -6.04
C LEU A 78 2.86 -7.63 -7.40
N VAL A 79 4.08 -8.14 -7.36
CA VAL A 79 4.89 -8.47 -8.55
C VAL A 79 4.69 -9.93 -8.94
N GLU A 80 4.76 -10.84 -7.96
CA GLU A 80 4.58 -12.28 -8.18
C GLU A 80 3.76 -12.88 -7.02
N PRO A 81 2.60 -13.51 -7.31
CA PRO A 81 1.93 -13.56 -8.62
C PRO A 81 1.35 -12.19 -9.00
N LYS A 82 1.40 -11.82 -10.28
CA LYS A 82 0.76 -10.57 -10.74
C LYS A 82 -0.75 -10.77 -10.82
N LEU A 83 -1.51 -9.91 -10.13
CA LEU A 83 -2.97 -9.95 -10.09
C LEU A 83 -3.57 -8.58 -10.46
N SER A 84 -4.68 -8.61 -11.19
CA SER A 84 -5.54 -7.44 -11.41
C SER A 84 -6.33 -7.07 -10.15
N VAL A 85 -6.90 -5.86 -10.12
CA VAL A 85 -7.72 -5.39 -8.98
C VAL A 85 -8.91 -6.30 -8.72
N ASP A 86 -9.51 -6.85 -9.78
CA ASP A 86 -10.66 -7.76 -9.67
C ASP A 86 -10.23 -9.11 -9.09
N GLU A 87 -9.11 -9.69 -9.57
CA GLU A 87 -8.55 -10.93 -9.01
C GLU A 87 -8.12 -10.76 -7.54
N VAL A 88 -7.62 -9.58 -7.16
CA VAL A 88 -7.36 -9.26 -5.74
C VAL A 88 -8.65 -9.26 -4.92
N GLY A 89 -9.78 -8.89 -5.52
CA GLY A 89 -11.11 -8.95 -4.91
C GLY A 89 -11.57 -10.37 -4.57
N ASP A 90 -11.07 -11.37 -5.29
CA ASP A 90 -11.40 -12.80 -5.10
C ASP A 90 -10.49 -13.51 -4.10
N MET A 91 -9.47 -12.82 -3.58
CA MET A 91 -8.59 -13.37 -2.55
C MET A 91 -9.32 -13.63 -1.23
N LYS A 92 -8.79 -14.54 -0.40
CA LYS A 92 -9.26 -14.73 0.98
C LYS A 92 -9.37 -13.38 1.71
N PHE A 93 -10.47 -13.19 2.43
CA PHE A 93 -10.72 -11.97 3.22
C PHE A 93 -9.53 -11.67 4.16
N GLY A 94 -9.17 -10.38 4.26
CA GLY A 94 -8.04 -9.90 5.07
C GLY A 94 -6.67 -9.99 4.38
N VAL A 95 -6.50 -10.84 3.34
CA VAL A 95 -5.19 -10.96 2.68
C VAL A 95 -4.82 -9.72 1.85
N PRO A 96 -5.72 -9.12 1.06
CA PRO A 96 -5.40 -7.86 0.38
C PRO A 96 -5.02 -6.73 1.35
N GLU A 97 -5.62 -6.68 2.53
CA GLU A 97 -5.25 -5.71 3.56
C GLU A 97 -3.84 -5.95 4.08
N GLN A 98 -3.49 -7.19 4.40
CA GLN A 98 -2.16 -7.58 4.88
C GLN A 98 -1.07 -7.23 3.86
N ILE A 99 -1.26 -7.63 2.60
CA ILE A 99 -0.29 -7.37 1.52
C ILE A 99 -0.24 -5.88 1.18
N GLY A 100 -1.40 -5.24 1.02
CA GLY A 100 -1.51 -3.82 0.72
C GLY A 100 -0.84 -2.95 1.78
N THR A 101 -1.04 -3.27 3.06
CA THR A 101 -0.36 -2.60 4.17
C THR A 101 1.15 -2.73 4.05
N ARG A 102 1.66 -3.93 3.77
CA ARG A 102 3.10 -4.13 3.60
C ARG A 102 3.66 -3.33 2.43
N ILE A 103 2.93 -3.25 1.31
CA ILE A 103 3.30 -2.43 0.15
C ILE A 103 3.40 -0.94 0.55
N LEU A 104 2.43 -0.42 1.30
CA LEU A 104 2.46 0.98 1.77
C LEU A 104 3.67 1.25 2.70
N GLU A 105 3.98 0.32 3.60
CA GLU A 105 5.14 0.42 4.49
C GLU A 105 6.46 0.52 3.70
N ILE A 106 6.68 -0.36 2.74
CA ILE A 106 7.92 -0.35 1.92
C ILE A 106 7.95 0.85 0.97
N SER A 107 6.80 1.46 0.67
CA SER A 107 6.65 2.70 -0.10
C SER A 107 6.87 3.96 0.74
N GLY A 108 7.05 3.83 2.06
CA GLY A 108 7.28 4.96 2.97
C GLY A 108 6.01 5.68 3.43
N ILE A 109 4.82 5.14 3.16
CA ILE A 109 3.55 5.64 3.71
C ILE A 109 3.36 5.01 5.09
N SER A 110 4.04 5.62 6.06
CA SER A 110 4.00 5.39 7.52
C SER A 110 3.96 3.93 8.01
N SER A 111 5.07 3.51 8.60
CA SER A 111 5.08 2.60 9.73
C SER A 111 4.39 3.24 10.94
N ALA A 112 3.07 3.08 11.03
CA ALA A 112 2.27 3.60 12.14
C ALA A 112 1.87 2.53 13.17
N VAL A 113 2.61 1.43 13.35
CA VAL A 113 2.68 0.68 14.64
C VAL A 113 4.03 -0.07 14.76
N LYS A 114 5.14 0.64 14.94
CA LYS A 114 6.18 0.15 15.86
C LYS A 114 6.13 1.06 17.07
N LYS A 115 5.21 0.74 17.97
CA LYS A 115 5.25 1.20 19.36
C LYS A 115 6.64 0.82 19.86
N GLU A 116 7.53 1.80 20.02
CA GLU A 116 8.75 1.61 20.79
C GLU A 116 8.32 1.24 22.21
N LEU A 117 8.28 -0.05 22.49
CA LEU A 117 8.47 -0.58 23.83
C LEU A 117 10.00 -0.68 24.00
N ARG A 118 10.60 0.40 24.47
CA ARG A 118 11.88 0.42 25.16
C ARG A 118 11.73 1.22 26.43
#